data_AF-A0A7Y5WD87-F1
#
_entry.id   AF-A0A7Y5WD87-F1
#
_cell.length_a   1.000
_cell.length_b   1.000
_cell.length_c   1.000
_cell.angle_alpha   90.00
_cell.angle_beta   90.00
_cell.angle_gamma   90.00
#
_symmetry.space_group_name_H-M   'P 1'
#
loop_
_entity.id
_entity.type
_entity.pdbx_description
1 polymer ?
#
loop_
_entity_poly.entity_id
_entity_poly.type
_entity_poly.pdbx_seq_one_letter_code
_entity_poly.pdbx_strand_id
1 'polypeptide(L)'
;MTRTDSLLATLETYYDTAPRANATVEEVGPFTLFVKARQATWDYYARPRLGHDGEVTRADVDAVRARQRELGVPENLEWVHETTPSLLAAARASGLPVEECPLLVLAEPVPPVPGVDVRVLGPDADLGAVVGAIGAGFEGTDEVRPAATTRQPAMM
;
A
#
# COMPACT_ATOMS: atom_id res chain seq x y z
N MET A 1 12.91 -16.09 -17.20
CA MET A 1 12.36 -14.98 -16.41
C MET A 1 12.33 -13.76 -17.31
N THR A 2 11.15 -13.24 -17.61
CA THR A 2 10.99 -12.02 -18.42
C THR A 2 11.39 -10.78 -17.60
N ARG A 3 11.59 -9.63 -18.27
CA ARG A 3 11.82 -8.35 -17.57
C ARG A 3 10.67 -8.03 -16.62
N THR A 4 9.44 -8.33 -17.01
CA THR A 4 8.25 -8.17 -16.17
C THR A 4 8.30 -9.07 -14.95
N ASP A 5 8.63 -10.35 -15.10
CA ASP A 5 8.73 -11.28 -13.96
C ASP A 5 9.80 -10.81 -12.94
N SER A 6 10.94 -10.32 -13.43
CA SER A 6 12.00 -9.80 -12.56
C SER A 6 11.60 -8.52 -11.83
N LEU A 7 10.80 -7.68 -12.48
CA LEU A 7 10.25 -6.46 -11.89
C LEU A 7 9.22 -6.82 -10.82
N LEU A 8 8.28 -7.73 -11.12
CA LEU A 8 7.29 -8.22 -10.16
C LEU A 8 7.97 -8.83 -8.93
N ALA A 9 8.99 -9.66 -9.09
CA ALA A 9 9.74 -10.21 -7.95
C ALA A 9 10.41 -9.12 -7.09
N THR A 10 10.93 -8.07 -7.72
CA THR A 10 11.52 -6.92 -7.03
C THR A 10 10.47 -6.14 -6.24
N LEU A 11 9.31 -5.91 -6.86
CA LEU A 11 8.16 -5.24 -6.23
C LEU A 11 7.62 -6.04 -5.05
N GLU A 12 7.40 -7.35 -5.21
CA GLU A 12 6.92 -8.23 -4.14
C GLU A 12 7.88 -8.21 -2.94
N THR A 13 9.20 -8.27 -3.19
CA THR A 13 10.21 -8.17 -2.13
C THR A 13 10.12 -6.82 -1.42
N TYR A 14 10.01 -5.72 -2.15
CA TYR A 14 9.89 -4.39 -1.57
C TYR A 14 8.60 -4.23 -0.75
N TYR A 15 7.46 -4.65 -1.31
CA TYR A 15 6.17 -4.50 -0.65
C TYR A 15 5.99 -5.43 0.56
N ASP A 16 6.74 -6.54 0.65
CA ASP A 16 6.84 -7.32 1.88
C ASP A 16 7.79 -6.68 2.90
N THR A 17 8.92 -6.12 2.44
CA THR A 17 9.96 -5.58 3.32
C THR A 17 9.59 -4.23 3.93
N ALA A 18 9.05 -3.30 3.14
CA ALA A 18 8.84 -1.92 3.57
C ALA A 18 7.88 -1.77 4.77
N PRO A 19 6.72 -2.47 4.82
CA PRO A 19 5.82 -2.39 5.97
C PRO A 19 6.46 -2.89 7.29
N ARG A 20 7.38 -3.85 7.23
CA ARG A 20 8.04 -4.46 8.41
C ARG A 20 8.86 -3.47 9.23
N ALA A 21 9.27 -2.34 8.65
CA ALA A 21 9.98 -1.29 9.39
C ALA A 21 9.12 -0.67 10.51
N ASN A 22 7.79 -0.73 10.40
CA ASN A 22 6.85 -0.08 11.31
C ASN A 22 5.66 -0.98 11.69
N ALA A 23 5.75 -2.28 11.43
CA ALA A 23 4.71 -3.26 11.72
C ALA A 23 5.29 -4.54 12.33
N THR A 24 4.55 -5.14 13.25
CA THR A 24 4.72 -6.56 13.58
C THR A 24 4.01 -7.41 12.54
N VAL A 25 4.46 -8.63 12.31
CA VAL A 25 3.88 -9.54 11.31
C VAL A 25 3.24 -10.75 11.97
N GLU A 26 2.12 -11.18 11.41
CA GLU A 26 1.51 -12.48 11.70
C GLU A 26 1.28 -13.23 10.39
N GLU A 27 1.61 -14.53 10.35
CA GLU A 27 1.26 -15.39 9.21
C GLU A 27 -0.11 -16.02 9.45
N VAL A 28 -1.03 -15.85 8.50
CA VAL A 28 -2.36 -16.43 8.53
C VAL A 28 -2.60 -17.18 7.23
N GLY A 29 -2.35 -18.49 7.25
CA GLY A 29 -2.41 -19.32 6.05
C GLY A 29 -1.47 -18.79 4.96
N PRO A 30 -1.95 -18.48 3.75
CA PRO A 30 -1.13 -17.95 2.67
C PRO A 30 -0.83 -16.45 2.80
N PHE A 31 -1.26 -15.77 3.87
CA PHE A 31 -1.08 -14.33 4.04
C PHE A 31 -0.03 -13.96 5.08
N THR A 32 0.65 -12.84 4.83
CA THR A 32 1.33 -12.05 5.86
C THR A 32 0.45 -10.86 6.22
N LEU A 33 0.00 -10.81 7.48
CA LEU A 33 -0.75 -9.70 8.06
C LEU A 33 0.24 -8.76 8.76
N PHE A 34 0.28 -7.50 8.32
CA PHE A 34 1.04 -6.45 9.00
C PHE A 34 0.15 -5.75 10.01
N VAL A 35 0.60 -5.70 11.25
CA VAL A 35 -0.11 -5.02 12.36
C VAL A 35 0.75 -3.85 12.79
N LYS A 36 0.17 -2.64 12.78
CA LYS A 36 0.89 -1.41 13.08
C LYS A 36 1.59 -1.50 14.44
N ALA A 37 2.85 -1.07 14.50
CA ALA A 37 3.51 -0.84 15.79
C ALA A 37 2.75 0.26 16.55
N ARG A 38 2.77 0.23 17.89
CA ARG A 38 1.98 1.16 18.72
C ARG A 38 2.23 2.65 18.42
N GLN A 39 3.40 3.00 17.87
CA GLN A 39 3.75 4.37 17.49
C GLN A 39 3.32 4.80 16.08
N ALA A 40 2.82 3.89 15.24
CA ALA A 40 2.41 4.22 13.87
C ALA A 40 1.00 4.83 13.83
N THR A 41 0.82 5.85 12.99
CA THR A 41 -0.44 6.62 12.90
C THR A 41 -1.40 6.12 11.82
N TRP A 42 -1.00 5.14 11.01
CA TRP A 42 -1.80 4.51 9.96
C TRP A 42 -1.98 3.02 10.21
N ASP A 43 -3.11 2.47 9.75
CA ASP A 43 -3.34 1.03 9.71
C ASP A 43 -2.61 0.39 8.52
N TYR A 44 -2.38 -0.90 8.64
CA TYR A 44 -1.78 -1.74 7.59
C TYR A 44 -2.83 -2.71 7.04
N TYR A 45 -2.35 -3.68 6.26
CA TYR A 45 -3.14 -4.63 5.49
C TYR A 45 -2.49 -6.02 5.55
N ALA A 46 -3.21 -7.03 5.07
CA ALA A 46 -2.65 -8.32 4.73
C ALA A 46 -2.23 -8.38 3.26
N ARG A 47 -1.21 -9.17 2.95
CA ARG A 47 -0.78 -9.48 1.58
C ARG A 47 -0.52 -10.99 1.43
N PRO A 48 -0.56 -11.56 0.21
CA PRO A 48 0.00 -12.89 -0.03
C PRO A 48 1.44 -12.99 0.48
N ARG A 49 1.75 -14.06 1.19
CA ARG A 49 3.09 -14.30 1.75
C ARG A 49 4.10 -14.41 0.62
N LEU A 50 5.22 -13.69 0.75
CA LEU A 50 6.30 -13.74 -0.24
C LEU A 50 6.78 -15.18 -0.44
N GLY A 51 6.80 -15.62 -1.71
CA GLY A 51 7.20 -16.99 -2.08
C GLY A 51 6.12 -18.06 -1.92
N HIS A 52 4.89 -17.70 -1.56
CA HIS A 52 3.76 -18.62 -1.66
C HIS A 52 3.41 -18.89 -3.14
N ASP A 53 3.27 -20.17 -3.50
CA ASP A 53 3.02 -20.67 -4.86
C ASP A 53 1.68 -21.40 -4.99
N GLY A 54 0.87 -21.42 -3.93
CA GLY A 54 -0.43 -22.08 -3.90
C GLY A 54 -1.59 -21.20 -4.34
N GLU A 55 -2.71 -21.83 -4.65
CA GLU A 55 -3.96 -21.10 -4.84
C GLU A 55 -4.47 -20.55 -3.51
N VAL A 56 -4.75 -19.25 -3.49
CA VAL A 56 -5.48 -18.61 -2.40
C VAL A 56 -6.97 -18.80 -2.60
N THR A 57 -7.63 -19.37 -1.58
CA THR A 57 -9.06 -19.70 -1.59
C THR A 57 -9.89 -18.70 -0.79
N ARG A 58 -11.21 -18.76 -0.94
CA ARG A 58 -12.16 -18.00 -0.09
C ARG A 58 -11.95 -18.30 1.41
N ALA A 59 -11.64 -19.54 1.77
CA ALA A 59 -11.45 -19.93 3.15
C ALA A 59 -10.21 -19.25 3.77
N ASP A 60 -9.14 -19.10 2.98
CA ASP A 60 -7.94 -18.39 3.39
C ASP A 60 -8.22 -16.90 3.64
N VAL A 61 -9.01 -16.27 2.75
CA VAL A 61 -9.44 -14.87 2.92
C VAL A 61 -10.32 -14.72 4.16
N ASP A 62 -11.28 -15.61 4.37
CA ASP A 62 -12.14 -15.59 5.56
C ASP A 62 -11.32 -15.73 6.86
N ALA A 63 -10.26 -16.55 6.84
CA ALA A 63 -9.38 -16.75 7.99
C ALA A 63 -8.57 -15.50 8.34
N VAL A 64 -7.94 -14.84 7.36
CA VAL A 64 -7.19 -13.59 7.62
C VAL A 64 -8.12 -12.46 8.06
N ARG A 65 -9.32 -12.37 7.49
CA ARG A 65 -10.35 -11.41 7.92
C ARG A 65 -10.83 -11.65 9.34
N ALA A 66 -11.06 -12.91 9.73
CA ALA A 66 -11.39 -13.26 11.10
C ALA A 66 -10.28 -12.79 12.05
N ARG A 67 -9.01 -13.00 11.67
CA ARG A 67 -7.88 -12.55 12.46
C ARG A 67 -7.78 -11.03 12.57
N GLN A 68 -8.05 -10.30 11.49
CA GLN A 68 -8.11 -8.83 11.50
C GLN A 68 -9.18 -8.32 12.47
N ARG A 69 -10.36 -8.96 12.51
CA ARG A 69 -11.43 -8.62 13.48
C ARG A 69 -11.05 -8.90 14.92
N GLU A 70 -10.41 -10.03 15.19
CA GLU A 70 -9.92 -10.38 16.53
C GLU A 70 -8.91 -9.34 17.06
N LEU A 71 -8.06 -8.82 16.17
CA LEU A 71 -7.08 -7.79 16.47
C LEU A 71 -7.67 -6.38 16.51
N GLY A 72 -8.92 -6.21 16.08
CA GLY A 72 -9.58 -4.90 15.97
C GLY A 72 -8.94 -3.99 14.92
N VAL A 73 -8.34 -4.54 13.86
CA VAL A 73 -7.76 -3.79 12.75
C VAL A 73 -8.66 -3.86 11.50
N PRO A 74 -8.54 -2.92 10.55
CA PRO A 74 -9.32 -2.97 9.31
C PRO A 74 -9.09 -4.26 8.51
N GLU A 75 -10.15 -4.75 7.84
CA GLU A 75 -10.13 -5.93 6.97
C GLU A 75 -9.60 -5.58 5.56
N ASN A 76 -8.35 -5.10 5.50
CA ASN A 76 -7.70 -4.66 4.26
C ASN A 76 -6.74 -5.72 3.71
N LEU A 77 -6.78 -5.93 2.39
CA LEU A 77 -5.85 -6.77 1.64
C LEU A 77 -5.26 -5.97 0.47
N GLU A 78 -3.94 -6.06 0.25
CA GLU A 78 -3.25 -5.49 -0.91
C GLU A 78 -2.42 -6.57 -1.61
N TRP A 79 -2.47 -6.61 -2.94
CA TRP A 79 -1.70 -7.55 -3.75
C TRP A 79 -1.51 -7.05 -5.19
N VAL A 80 -0.54 -7.63 -5.89
CA VAL A 80 -0.38 -7.48 -7.34
C VAL A 80 -1.08 -8.65 -8.02
N HIS A 81 -2.01 -8.39 -8.95
CA HIS A 81 -2.87 -9.44 -9.50
C HIS A 81 -2.07 -10.53 -10.23
N GLU A 82 -1.03 -10.15 -10.96
CA GLU A 82 -0.18 -11.05 -11.72
C GLU A 82 0.62 -12.03 -10.85
N THR A 83 0.86 -11.71 -9.56
CA THR A 83 1.62 -12.56 -8.64
C THR A 83 0.72 -13.48 -7.83
N THR A 84 -0.55 -13.15 -7.65
CA THR A 84 -1.54 -14.03 -6.99
C THR A 84 -2.92 -13.91 -7.65
N PRO A 85 -3.11 -14.47 -8.85
CA PRO A 85 -4.33 -14.26 -9.62
C PRO A 85 -5.60 -14.80 -8.95
N SER A 86 -5.49 -15.91 -8.22
CA SER A 86 -6.63 -16.57 -7.55
C SER A 86 -7.27 -15.71 -6.45
N LEU A 87 -6.50 -14.76 -5.87
CA LEU A 87 -6.97 -13.92 -4.78
C LEU A 87 -8.14 -13.01 -5.19
N LEU A 88 -8.20 -12.56 -6.45
CA LEU A 88 -9.29 -11.68 -6.91
C LEU A 88 -10.66 -12.35 -6.74
N ALA A 89 -10.79 -13.60 -7.19
CA ALA A 89 -12.02 -14.36 -7.06
C ALA A 89 -12.32 -14.71 -5.59
N ALA A 90 -11.30 -15.09 -4.82
CA ALA A 90 -11.43 -15.41 -3.40
C ALA A 90 -11.90 -14.21 -2.56
N ALA A 91 -11.34 -13.02 -2.78
CA ALA A 91 -11.70 -11.79 -2.07
C ALA A 91 -13.16 -11.40 -2.35
N ARG A 92 -13.56 -11.39 -3.63
CA ARG A 92 -14.95 -11.14 -4.03
C ARG A 92 -15.92 -12.16 -3.43
N ALA A 93 -15.56 -13.44 -3.43
CA ALA A 93 -16.39 -14.51 -2.85
C ALA A 93 -16.49 -14.43 -1.30
N SER A 94 -15.51 -13.81 -0.65
CA SER A 94 -15.56 -13.47 0.78
C SER A 94 -16.45 -12.23 1.05
N GLY A 95 -16.86 -11.50 0.01
CA GLY A 95 -17.70 -10.31 0.10
C GLY A 95 -16.94 -9.01 0.31
N LEU A 96 -15.62 -9.01 0.08
CA LEU A 96 -14.83 -7.78 0.06
C LEU A 96 -15.08 -7.02 -1.26
N PRO A 97 -15.30 -5.69 -1.22
CA PRO A 97 -15.15 -4.89 -2.41
C PRO A 97 -13.68 -4.92 -2.87
N VAL A 98 -13.46 -5.00 -4.18
CA VAL A 98 -12.11 -4.97 -4.75
C VAL A 98 -12.03 -3.81 -5.74
N GLU A 99 -11.10 -2.90 -5.48
CA GLU A 99 -10.71 -1.85 -6.41
C GLU A 99 -9.49 -2.31 -7.21
N GLU A 100 -9.55 -2.21 -8.53
CA GLU A 100 -8.48 -2.61 -9.44
C GLU A 100 -7.77 -1.35 -9.94
N CYS A 101 -6.52 -1.16 -9.51
CA CYS A 101 -5.71 -0.01 -9.86
C CYS A 101 -4.53 -0.41 -10.76
N PRO A 102 -4.23 0.35 -11.84
CA PRO A 102 -3.08 0.05 -12.67
C PRO A 102 -1.77 0.36 -11.94
N LEU A 103 -0.80 -0.56 -12.03
CA LEU A 103 0.55 -0.30 -11.54
C LEU A 103 1.39 0.39 -12.63
N LEU A 104 1.74 1.65 -12.41
CA LEU A 104 2.57 2.42 -13.33
C LEU A 104 4.05 2.28 -12.99
N VAL A 105 4.85 1.95 -13.98
CA VAL A 105 6.30 1.77 -13.83
C VAL A 105 7.00 2.87 -14.63
N LEU A 106 7.71 3.76 -13.93
CA LEU A 106 8.51 4.79 -14.58
C LEU A 106 9.75 4.15 -15.21
N ALA A 107 9.90 4.29 -16.53
CA ALA A 107 11.05 3.73 -17.25
C ALA A 107 12.33 4.53 -17.01
N GLU A 108 12.30 5.83 -17.29
CA GLU A 108 13.39 6.76 -17.02
C GLU A 108 12.84 8.06 -16.39
N PRO A 109 13.52 8.62 -15.38
CA PRO A 109 13.13 9.90 -14.82
C PRO A 109 13.30 11.02 -15.85
N VAL A 110 12.28 11.86 -15.98
CA VAL A 110 12.33 13.05 -16.85
C VAL A 110 13.10 14.16 -16.11
N PRO A 111 14.00 14.90 -16.78
CA PRO A 111 14.66 16.03 -16.16
C PRO A 111 13.66 17.11 -15.75
N PRO A 112 13.97 17.94 -14.73
CA PRO A 112 13.14 19.08 -14.37
C PRO A 112 12.89 20.03 -15.55
N VAL A 113 11.71 20.65 -15.55
CA VAL A 113 11.36 21.67 -16.54
C VAL A 113 12.31 22.88 -16.38
N PRO A 114 12.88 23.41 -17.47
CA PRO A 114 13.71 24.62 -17.39
C PRO A 114 12.97 25.78 -16.73
N GLY A 115 13.64 26.46 -15.78
CA GLY A 115 13.05 27.55 -15.00
C GLY A 115 12.28 27.11 -13.75
N VAL A 116 12.28 25.81 -13.42
CA VAL A 116 11.74 25.27 -12.16
C VAL A 116 12.88 24.80 -11.26
N ASP A 117 12.90 25.29 -10.02
CA ASP A 117 13.83 24.84 -9.00
C ASP A 117 13.32 23.55 -8.34
N VAL A 118 14.15 22.51 -8.34
CA VAL A 118 13.87 21.22 -7.67
C VAL A 118 14.87 21.03 -6.55
N ARG A 119 14.36 20.69 -5.36
CA ARG A 119 15.20 20.36 -4.19
C ARG A 119 14.65 19.15 -3.44
N VAL A 120 15.56 18.31 -2.95
CA VAL A 120 15.20 17.25 -1.99
C VAL A 120 14.91 17.91 -0.64
N LEU A 121 13.80 17.53 -0.03
CA LEU A 121 13.41 18.04 1.28
C LEU A 121 13.98 17.15 2.38
N GLY A 122 14.57 17.79 3.39
CA GLY A 122 14.97 17.12 4.63
C GLY A 122 13.76 16.90 5.56
N PRO A 123 13.94 16.13 6.64
CA PRO A 123 12.86 15.81 7.59
C PRO A 123 12.27 17.05 8.29
N ASP A 124 13.03 18.15 8.38
CA ASP A 124 12.61 19.41 9.01
C ASP A 124 11.90 20.38 8.06
N ALA A 125 11.64 19.97 6.81
CA ALA A 125 10.90 20.80 5.87
C ALA A 125 9.45 21.05 6.34
N ASP A 126 8.85 22.17 5.92
CA ASP A 126 7.43 22.46 6.16
C ASP A 126 6.58 21.47 5.34
N LEU A 127 6.36 20.31 5.94
CA LEU A 127 5.65 19.20 5.35
C LEU A 127 4.17 19.56 5.09
N GLY A 128 3.63 20.54 5.82
CA GLY A 128 2.27 21.03 5.60
C GLY A 128 2.13 21.73 4.26
N ALA A 129 3.09 22.59 3.91
CA ALA A 129 3.15 23.22 2.59
C ALA A 129 3.32 22.20 1.46
N VAL A 130 4.11 21.14 1.68
CA VAL A 130 4.31 20.06 0.70
C VAL A 130 3.02 19.30 0.43
N VAL A 131 2.32 18.86 1.48
CA VAL A 131 1.03 18.16 1.35
C VAL A 131 -0.01 19.07 0.70
N GLY A 132 0.01 20.36 1.04
CA GLY A 132 -0.82 21.38 0.40
C GLY A 132 -0.60 21.48 -1.10
N ALA A 133 0.66 21.50 -1.55
CA ALA A 133 1.01 21.57 -2.97
C ALA A 133 0.53 20.32 -3.74
N ILE A 134 0.65 19.14 -3.13
CA ILE A 134 0.11 17.89 -3.69
C ILE A 134 -1.41 17.99 -3.86
N GLY A 135 -2.11 18.44 -2.81
CA GLY A 135 -3.57 18.64 -2.85
C GLY A 135 -4.00 19.59 -3.96
N ALA A 136 -3.36 20.76 -4.05
CA ALA A 136 -3.63 21.75 -5.08
C ALA A 136 -3.48 21.18 -6.50
N GLY A 137 -2.43 20.38 -6.74
CA GLY A 137 -2.20 19.72 -8.03
C GLY A 137 -3.30 18.72 -8.41
N PHE A 138 -3.78 17.90 -7.47
CA PHE A 138 -4.87 16.94 -7.73
C PHE A 138 -6.25 17.59 -7.83
N GLU A 139 -6.44 18.73 -7.17
CA GLU A 139 -7.66 19.54 -7.26
C GLU A 139 -7.69 20.45 -8.49
N GLY A 140 -6.55 20.62 -9.17
CA GLY A 140 -6.42 21.48 -10.36
C GLY A 140 -6.43 22.98 -10.02
N THR A 141 -5.88 23.37 -8.87
CA THR A 141 -5.78 24.76 -8.40
C THR A 141 -4.32 25.17 -8.21
N ASP A 142 -4.05 26.46 -8.41
CA ASP A 142 -2.75 27.08 -8.12
C ASP A 142 -2.64 27.54 -6.66
N GLU A 143 -3.74 27.52 -5.90
CA GLU A 143 -3.75 27.95 -4.51
C GLU A 143 -3.25 26.84 -3.57
N VAL A 144 -2.03 27.01 -3.04
CA VAL A 144 -1.46 26.09 -2.05
C VAL A 144 -1.85 26.54 -0.65
N ARG A 145 -2.59 25.68 0.06
CA ARG A 145 -2.87 25.85 1.49
C ARG A 145 -2.16 24.75 2.28
N PRO A 146 -1.39 25.08 3.32
CA PRO A 146 -0.78 24.07 4.17
C PRO A 146 -1.82 23.09 4.70
N ALA A 147 -1.54 21.80 4.56
CA ALA A 147 -2.45 20.72 4.97
C ALA A 147 -1.89 19.96 6.18
N ALA A 148 -2.78 19.31 6.93
CA ALA A 148 -2.37 18.43 8.01
C ALA A 148 -1.48 17.30 7.47
N THR A 149 -0.34 17.10 8.10
CA THR A 149 0.68 16.12 7.69
C THR A 149 0.36 14.70 8.17
N THR A 150 -0.67 14.59 9.02
CA THR A 150 -1.27 13.34 9.47
C THR A 150 -2.75 13.36 9.10
N ARG A 151 -3.20 12.39 8.27
CA ARG A 151 -4.63 12.10 8.18
C ARG A 151 -5.00 11.33 9.45
N GLN A 152 -5.65 11.97 10.42
CA GLN A 152 -6.48 11.23 11.36
C GLN A 152 -7.71 10.76 10.57
N PRO A 153 -7.97 9.45 10.45
CA PRO A 153 -9.27 9.03 9.97
C PRO A 153 -10.31 9.61 10.93
N ALA A 154 -11.32 10.29 10.38
CA ALA A 154 -12.46 10.70 11.18
C ALA A 154 -13.08 9.43 11.77
N MET A 155 -13.04 9.31 13.10
CA MET A 155 -13.84 8.31 13.80
C MET A 155 -15.31 8.62 13.51
N MET A 156 -15.95 7.80 12.68
CA MET A 156 -17.40 7.66 12.58
C MET A 156 -17.77 6.29 13.11
#